data_AF-A0A3Q3JUX1-F1
#
_entry.id   AF-A0A3Q3JUX1-F1
#
_cell.length_a   1.000
_cell.length_b   1.000
_cell.length_c   1.000
_cell.angle_alpha   90.00
_cell.angle_beta   90.00
_cell.angle_gamma   90.00
#
_symmetry.space_group_name_H-M   'P 1'
#
loop_
_entity.id
_entity.type
_entity.pdbx_description
1 polymer ?
#
loop_
_entity_poly.entity_id
_entity_poly.type
_entity_poly.pdbx_seq_one_letter_code
_entity_poly.pdbx_strand_id
1 'polypeptide(L)'
;MLRKAGILPSPSFYQFLSSFIFPFTFRDLNLIKEPRLSLMALIADYFEEVKDLETSDYKNSSVLFIFDGLDESKLPLDFENNETCRSATKPTTVDALLTNLIKGELLHKASVWITTRPAAASKIPPRFIHRLTEVRGFNDQQKEQYFQKNIRVEGMSQKVISHLQRRELGSLYIMCHIPVFCCISAAVLQNLLTDTQDNELPKTVTEMYTHFLIIQTKRKHEKHYQKGETDKDVIMKMGKLAFEQLKEGNIIFSEKDLQACNTDPKEASTRHGRWDLFLRFLLGLSQDKNQALLEKIFENKGARLQSNQETIKYIHNLIRKRSYSETSINLFHCLNELGDQSLVEEVQMYQRSGDVNKILPAHWSALAFLLLVSEENLDVFDLKKFCRSDEALQRLVPVFKADTVILILSVCFVFHFRLSDGDLTDKCCECISSVLKVEPSRLEELDLSRNELQDSGIEKLSVGLKSPSCKIQRLR
;
A
#
# COMPACT_ATOMS: atom_id res chain seq x y z
N MET A 1 -13.63 0.32 11.45
CA MET A 1 -12.66 1.03 10.58
C MET A 1 -13.20 1.39 9.19
N LEU A 2 -14.04 0.57 8.54
CA LEU A 2 -14.57 0.83 7.19
C LEU A 2 -15.37 2.15 7.04
N ARG A 3 -16.05 2.63 8.10
CA ARG A 3 -16.70 3.96 8.09
C ARG A 3 -15.73 5.15 8.07
N LYS A 4 -14.48 4.99 8.53
CA LYS A 4 -13.46 6.07 8.56
C LYS A 4 -12.56 6.09 7.33
N ALA A 5 -12.52 5.03 6.53
CA ALA A 5 -11.65 4.91 5.36
C ALA A 5 -12.26 5.45 4.05
N GLY A 6 -13.53 5.86 4.05
CA GLY A 6 -14.18 6.40 2.84
C GLY A 6 -14.39 5.40 1.70
N ILE A 7 -14.01 4.13 1.90
CA ILE A 7 -14.29 3.02 0.98
C ILE A 7 -15.69 2.50 1.33
N LEU A 8 -16.72 3.25 0.91
CA LEU A 8 -18.05 2.68 0.83
C LEU A 8 -18.10 1.84 -0.46
N PRO A 9 -18.51 0.57 -0.40
CA PRO A 9 -18.83 -0.14 -1.62
C PRO A 9 -20.04 0.53 -2.30
N SER A 10 -20.12 0.43 -3.63
CA SER A 10 -21.15 1.07 -4.45
C SER A 10 -22.57 0.77 -3.96
N PRO A 11 -23.59 1.58 -4.31
CA PRO A 11 -25.00 1.31 -3.96
C PRO A 11 -25.48 -0.11 -4.34
N SER A 12 -24.88 -0.75 -5.35
CA SER A 12 -25.13 -2.14 -5.73
C SER A 12 -24.64 -3.19 -4.72
N PHE A 13 -23.79 -2.83 -3.76
CA PHE A 13 -23.36 -3.71 -2.67
C PHE A 13 -24.45 -3.86 -1.60
N TYR A 14 -25.28 -2.83 -1.42
CA TYR A 14 -26.41 -2.85 -0.48
C TYR A 14 -27.63 -3.63 -1.01
N GLN A 15 -27.58 -4.17 -2.23
CA GLN A 15 -28.60 -5.09 -2.74
C GLN A 15 -28.50 -6.51 -2.13
N PHE A 16 -27.44 -6.81 -1.38
CA PHE A 16 -27.38 -7.99 -0.52
C PHE A 16 -27.59 -7.54 0.93
N LEU A 17 -28.85 -7.40 1.34
CA LEU A 17 -29.18 -7.20 2.76
C LEU A 17 -28.82 -8.49 3.51
N SER A 18 -27.58 -8.54 4.01
CA SER A 18 -27.17 -9.47 5.04
C SER A 18 -27.91 -9.11 6.32
N SER A 19 -28.63 -10.06 6.91
CA SER A 19 -29.28 -9.86 8.20
C SER A 19 -28.25 -9.67 9.32
N PHE A 20 -27.06 -10.28 9.17
CA PHE A 20 -25.97 -10.17 10.13
C PHE A 20 -24.62 -9.95 9.44
N ILE A 21 -23.83 -9.01 9.97
CA ILE A 21 -22.45 -8.76 9.54
C ILE A 21 -21.54 -8.81 10.76
N PHE A 22 -20.56 -9.71 10.74
CA PHE A 22 -19.59 -9.91 11.82
C PHE A 22 -18.17 -9.57 11.35
N PRO A 23 -17.71 -8.33 11.62
CA PRO A 23 -16.35 -7.91 11.30
C PRO A 23 -15.33 -8.32 12.38
N PHE A 24 -14.39 -9.17 12.01
CA PHE A 24 -13.24 -9.55 12.84
C PHE A 24 -11.94 -9.03 12.21
N THR A 25 -10.93 -8.76 13.02
CA THR A 25 -9.55 -8.57 12.52
C THR A 25 -8.72 -9.79 12.90
N PHE A 26 -7.81 -10.22 12.02
CA PHE A 26 -6.90 -11.31 12.36
C PHE A 26 -5.99 -10.95 13.54
N ARG A 27 -5.73 -9.65 13.74
CA ARG A 27 -5.01 -9.14 14.91
C ARG A 27 -5.71 -9.51 16.20
N ASP A 28 -7.01 -9.28 16.29
CA ASP A 28 -7.78 -9.60 17.49
C ASP A 28 -7.90 -11.11 17.66
N LEU A 29 -8.11 -11.85 16.57
CA LEU A 29 -8.18 -13.32 16.61
C LEU A 29 -6.88 -13.96 17.12
N ASN A 30 -5.72 -13.37 16.83
CA ASN A 30 -4.43 -13.83 17.35
C ASN A 30 -4.30 -13.67 18.88
N LEU A 31 -5.13 -12.83 19.52
CA LEU A 31 -5.06 -12.54 20.96
C LEU A 31 -5.89 -13.51 21.80
N ILE A 32 -6.78 -14.28 21.17
CA ILE A 32 -7.64 -15.26 21.85
C ILE A 32 -6.75 -16.31 22.51
N LYS A 33 -6.85 -16.43 23.84
CA LYS A 33 -6.03 -17.36 24.65
C LYS A 33 -6.76 -18.67 24.90
N GLU A 34 -8.07 -18.66 24.80
CA GLU A 34 -8.94 -19.80 24.97
C GLU A 34 -8.57 -20.87 23.93
N PRO A 35 -8.09 -22.05 24.36
CA PRO A 35 -7.58 -23.05 23.43
C PRO A 35 -8.68 -23.64 22.55
N ARG A 36 -9.93 -23.61 23.04
CA ARG A 36 -11.11 -24.02 22.31
C ARG A 36 -12.30 -23.14 22.67
N LEU A 37 -12.98 -22.63 21.66
CA LEU A 37 -14.23 -21.90 21.78
C LEU A 37 -15.15 -22.25 20.61
N SER A 38 -16.45 -22.06 20.81
CA SER A 38 -17.44 -22.25 19.75
C SER A 38 -17.56 -20.98 18.91
N LEU A 39 -18.12 -21.08 17.71
CA LEU A 39 -18.40 -19.90 16.89
C LEU A 39 -19.37 -18.95 17.59
N MET A 40 -20.35 -19.48 18.32
CA MET A 40 -21.30 -18.69 19.09
C MET A 40 -20.61 -17.93 20.23
N ALA A 41 -19.69 -18.59 20.94
CA ALA A 41 -18.91 -17.92 21.99
C ALA A 41 -18.03 -16.81 21.38
N LEU A 42 -17.37 -17.08 20.24
CA LEU A 42 -16.57 -16.08 19.53
C LEU A 42 -17.40 -14.85 19.13
N ILE A 43 -18.61 -15.05 18.62
CA ILE A 43 -19.50 -13.94 18.25
C ILE A 43 -19.96 -13.19 19.50
N ALA A 44 -20.42 -13.90 20.53
CA ALA A 44 -20.91 -13.32 21.79
C ALA A 44 -19.84 -12.51 22.54
N ASP A 45 -18.57 -12.91 22.47
CA ASP A 45 -17.46 -12.22 23.10
C ASP A 45 -17.13 -10.88 22.43
N TYR A 46 -17.29 -10.80 21.11
CA TYR A 46 -16.96 -9.59 20.32
C TYR A 46 -18.16 -8.67 20.07
N PHE A 47 -19.38 -9.20 20.14
CA PHE A 47 -20.61 -8.50 19.81
C PHE A 47 -21.65 -8.73 20.90
N GLU A 48 -21.70 -7.82 21.86
CA GLU A 48 -22.60 -7.91 23.01
C GLU A 48 -24.07 -7.86 22.61
N GLU A 49 -24.40 -7.17 21.53
CA GLU A 49 -25.74 -6.95 21.02
C GLU A 49 -26.43 -8.23 20.51
N VAL A 50 -25.67 -9.32 20.32
CA VAL A 50 -26.17 -10.58 19.77
C VAL A 50 -25.97 -11.77 20.71
N LYS A 51 -25.62 -11.53 21.98
CA LYS A 51 -25.42 -12.58 23.00
C LYS A 51 -26.67 -13.42 23.25
N ASP A 52 -27.85 -12.83 23.09
CA ASP A 52 -29.14 -13.48 23.33
C ASP A 52 -29.69 -14.24 22.10
N LEU A 53 -29.00 -14.18 20.95
CA LEU A 53 -29.43 -14.85 19.74
C LEU A 53 -29.03 -16.33 19.72
N GLU A 54 -29.92 -17.17 19.21
CA GLU A 54 -29.70 -18.61 19.09
C GLU A 54 -29.06 -19.00 17.74
N THR A 55 -28.47 -20.20 17.67
CA THR A 55 -27.92 -20.72 16.40
C THR A 55 -28.93 -20.84 15.26
N SER A 56 -30.22 -21.00 15.59
CA SER A 56 -31.35 -21.03 14.66
C SER A 56 -31.51 -19.71 13.91
N ASP A 57 -31.23 -18.58 14.57
CA ASP A 57 -31.34 -17.24 13.99
C ASP A 57 -30.33 -17.03 12.86
N TYR A 58 -29.12 -17.58 13.00
CA TYR A 58 -28.07 -17.47 11.98
C TYR A 58 -28.26 -18.46 10.83
N LYS A 59 -28.78 -19.67 11.08
CA LYS A 59 -28.93 -20.71 10.05
C LYS A 59 -29.93 -20.34 8.95
N ASN A 60 -30.94 -19.54 9.29
CA ASN A 60 -31.98 -19.11 8.36
C ASN A 60 -31.76 -17.71 7.78
N SER A 61 -30.67 -17.05 8.17
CA SER A 61 -30.37 -15.67 7.81
C SER A 61 -29.17 -15.59 6.86
N SER A 62 -29.10 -14.49 6.11
CA SER A 62 -27.89 -14.13 5.35
C SER A 62 -26.83 -13.57 6.30
N VAL A 63 -25.78 -14.34 6.54
CA VAL A 63 -24.65 -13.96 7.42
C VAL A 63 -23.44 -13.61 6.59
N LEU A 64 -22.77 -12.50 6.88
CA LEU A 64 -21.49 -12.12 6.28
C LEU A 64 -20.41 -12.00 7.37
N PHE A 65 -19.37 -12.81 7.27
CA PHE A 65 -18.16 -12.62 8.06
C PHE A 65 -17.16 -11.78 7.26
N ILE A 66 -16.62 -10.72 7.89
CA ILE A 66 -15.54 -9.92 7.31
C ILE A 66 -14.30 -10.16 8.16
N PHE A 67 -13.26 -10.78 7.60
CA PHE A 67 -11.98 -10.95 8.27
C PHE A 67 -10.94 -10.01 7.68
N ASP A 68 -10.57 -8.98 8.44
CA ASP A 68 -9.65 -7.93 8.02
C ASP A 68 -8.19 -8.30 8.36
N GLY A 69 -7.30 -8.21 7.37
CA GLY A 69 -5.85 -8.32 7.54
C GLY A 69 -5.31 -9.75 7.69
N LEU A 70 -5.63 -10.68 6.78
CA LEU A 70 -5.09 -12.06 6.80
C LEU A 70 -3.55 -12.13 6.82
N ASP A 71 -2.89 -11.15 6.22
CA ASP A 71 -1.44 -11.04 6.29
C ASP A 71 -0.92 -10.82 7.71
N GLU A 72 -1.79 -10.40 8.63
CA GLU A 72 -1.52 -10.29 10.05
C GLU A 72 -1.80 -11.58 10.85
N SER A 73 -2.33 -12.63 10.21
CA SER A 73 -2.63 -13.90 10.89
C SER A 73 -1.35 -14.61 11.34
N LYS A 74 -1.31 -14.97 12.63
CA LYS A 74 -0.35 -15.92 13.23
C LYS A 74 -0.92 -17.34 13.31
N LEU A 75 -2.16 -17.53 12.88
CA LEU A 75 -2.82 -18.83 12.88
C LEU A 75 -2.28 -19.68 11.70
N PRO A 76 -2.10 -21.00 11.89
CA PRO A 76 -1.59 -21.89 10.85
C PRO A 76 -2.43 -21.92 9.57
N LEU A 77 -3.74 -21.73 9.71
CA LEU A 77 -4.77 -21.91 8.69
C LEU A 77 -4.64 -23.26 7.99
N ASP A 78 -4.61 -24.33 8.78
CA ASP A 78 -4.41 -25.68 8.25
C ASP A 78 -5.68 -26.21 7.58
N PHE A 79 -5.78 -26.05 6.26
CA PHE A 79 -6.93 -26.53 5.49
C PHE A 79 -6.95 -28.05 5.31
N GLU A 80 -5.90 -28.79 5.62
CA GLU A 80 -5.84 -30.24 5.40
C GLU A 80 -6.07 -31.02 6.70
N ASN A 81 -5.41 -30.63 7.80
CA ASN A 81 -5.39 -31.42 9.03
C ASN A 81 -6.36 -30.94 10.11
N ASN A 82 -6.94 -29.75 9.99
CA ASN A 82 -7.88 -29.26 10.99
C ASN A 82 -9.14 -30.13 11.08
N GLU A 83 -9.64 -30.29 12.30
CA GLU A 83 -10.88 -31.04 12.55
C GLU A 83 -12.06 -30.42 11.79
N THR A 84 -12.93 -31.26 11.24
CA THR A 84 -14.17 -30.80 10.62
C THR A 84 -15.16 -30.36 11.70
N CYS A 85 -15.62 -29.12 11.62
CA CYS A 85 -16.60 -28.55 12.54
C CYS A 85 -17.80 -28.02 11.76
N ARG A 86 -18.96 -28.66 11.95
CA ARG A 86 -20.23 -28.28 11.31
C ARG A 86 -21.21 -27.60 12.27
N SER A 87 -20.91 -27.62 13.57
CA SER A 87 -21.79 -27.09 14.61
C SER A 87 -21.24 -25.79 15.18
N ALA A 88 -22.03 -24.73 15.13
CA ALA A 88 -21.66 -23.41 15.66
C ALA A 88 -21.53 -23.39 17.20
N THR A 89 -22.09 -24.37 17.91
CA THR A 89 -21.99 -24.50 19.38
C THR A 89 -20.86 -25.41 19.83
N LYS A 90 -20.24 -26.21 18.94
CA LYS A 90 -19.17 -27.14 19.31
C LYS A 90 -17.86 -26.37 19.52
N PRO A 91 -17.22 -26.46 20.70
CA PRO A 91 -15.92 -25.82 20.92
C PRO A 91 -14.81 -26.45 20.07
N THR A 92 -14.02 -25.61 19.41
CA THR A 92 -12.86 -26.00 18.60
C THR A 92 -11.81 -24.87 18.61
N THR A 93 -10.66 -25.06 17.97
CA THR A 93 -9.63 -24.01 17.89
C THR A 93 -10.10 -22.87 16.97
N VAL A 94 -9.57 -21.65 17.17
CA VAL A 94 -9.83 -20.53 16.24
C VAL A 94 -9.44 -20.90 14.82
N ASP A 95 -8.31 -21.60 14.66
CA ASP A 95 -7.82 -22.07 13.36
C ASP A 95 -8.82 -22.99 12.64
N ALA A 96 -9.38 -23.95 13.37
CA ALA A 96 -10.41 -24.84 12.86
C ALA A 96 -11.72 -24.08 12.58
N LEU A 97 -12.14 -23.12 13.42
CA LEU A 97 -13.33 -22.29 13.13
C LEU A 97 -13.18 -21.56 11.79
N LEU A 98 -12.05 -20.87 11.58
CA LEU A 98 -11.80 -20.09 10.38
C LEU A 98 -11.71 -20.97 9.13
N THR A 99 -10.95 -22.05 9.18
CA THR A 99 -10.81 -22.96 8.03
C THR A 99 -12.14 -23.62 7.67
N ASN A 100 -12.97 -24.01 8.65
CA ASN A 100 -14.30 -24.58 8.37
C ASN A 100 -15.30 -23.53 7.86
N LEU A 101 -15.24 -22.27 8.31
CA LEU A 101 -16.03 -21.18 7.73
C LEU A 101 -15.65 -20.92 6.27
N ILE A 102 -14.35 -20.85 5.97
CA ILE A 102 -13.84 -20.60 4.62
C ILE A 102 -14.17 -21.77 3.68
N LYS A 103 -14.09 -23.03 4.16
CA LYS A 103 -14.51 -24.22 3.42
C LYS A 103 -16.02 -24.29 3.20
N GLY A 104 -16.82 -23.54 3.96
CA GLY A 104 -18.28 -23.63 3.96
C GLY A 104 -18.85 -24.82 4.75
N GLU A 105 -18.03 -25.51 5.54
CA GLU A 105 -18.47 -26.62 6.42
C GLU A 105 -19.21 -26.10 7.67
N LEU A 106 -18.84 -24.91 8.15
CA LEU A 106 -19.48 -24.22 9.26
C LEU A 106 -20.35 -23.08 8.73
N LEU A 107 -21.63 -23.07 9.09
CA LEU A 107 -22.62 -22.11 8.58
C LEU A 107 -22.60 -21.99 7.04
N HIS A 108 -22.91 -23.08 6.33
CA HIS A 108 -22.82 -23.18 4.85
C HIS A 108 -23.48 -22.06 4.02
N LYS A 109 -24.42 -21.28 4.57
CA LYS A 109 -25.05 -20.12 3.90
C LYS A 109 -24.31 -18.80 4.14
N ALA A 110 -23.31 -18.78 5.02
CA ALA A 110 -22.56 -17.60 5.35
C ALA A 110 -21.62 -17.23 4.19
N SER A 111 -21.54 -15.94 3.91
CA SER A 111 -20.52 -15.37 3.03
C SER A 111 -19.31 -14.99 3.87
N VAL A 112 -18.11 -15.12 3.28
CA VAL A 112 -16.86 -14.74 3.93
C VAL A 112 -16.12 -13.76 3.01
N TRP A 113 -15.80 -12.58 3.54
CA TRP A 113 -14.94 -11.60 2.87
C TRP A 113 -13.66 -11.43 3.67
N ILE A 114 -12.53 -11.74 3.05
CA ILE A 114 -11.20 -11.58 3.63
C ILE A 114 -10.45 -10.45 2.93
N THR A 115 -9.83 -9.55 3.70
CA THR A 115 -8.86 -8.59 3.16
C THR A 115 -7.44 -9.08 3.45
N THR A 116 -6.53 -8.86 2.52
CA THR A 116 -5.13 -9.28 2.67
C THR A 116 -4.22 -8.51 1.74
N ARG A 117 -2.96 -8.35 2.14
CA ARG A 117 -1.90 -7.98 1.20
C ARG A 117 -1.57 -9.16 0.25
N PRO A 118 -1.19 -8.90 -1.01
CA PRO A 118 -0.96 -9.94 -2.02
C PRO A 118 -0.11 -11.13 -1.52
N ALA A 119 0.99 -10.85 -0.79
CA ALA A 119 1.88 -11.86 -0.19
C ALA A 119 1.19 -12.98 0.57
N ALA A 120 0.11 -12.66 1.29
CA ALA A 120 -0.53 -13.59 2.19
C ALA A 120 -1.82 -14.19 1.61
N ALA A 121 -2.21 -13.80 0.39
CA ALA A 121 -3.37 -14.38 -0.29
C ALA A 121 -3.19 -15.90 -0.52
N SER A 122 -1.95 -16.35 -0.72
CA SER A 122 -1.59 -17.76 -0.91
C SER A 122 -1.81 -18.63 0.34
N LYS A 123 -2.02 -18.03 1.52
CA LYS A 123 -2.40 -18.77 2.73
C LYS A 123 -3.76 -19.46 2.59
N ILE A 124 -4.60 -19.02 1.65
CA ILE A 124 -5.88 -19.64 1.35
C ILE A 124 -5.78 -20.39 0.02
N PRO A 125 -6.03 -21.71 -0.02
CA PRO A 125 -6.03 -22.46 -1.26
C PRO A 125 -7.02 -21.87 -2.29
N PRO A 126 -6.62 -21.68 -3.57
CA PRO A 126 -7.47 -21.04 -4.58
C PRO A 126 -8.84 -21.70 -4.78
N ARG A 127 -8.94 -23.01 -4.54
CA ARG A 127 -10.21 -23.78 -4.60
C ARG A 127 -11.29 -23.30 -3.62
N PHE A 128 -10.91 -22.58 -2.57
CA PHE A 128 -11.85 -22.00 -1.59
C PHE A 128 -12.14 -20.52 -1.86
N ILE A 129 -11.59 -19.94 -2.94
CA ILE A 129 -11.76 -18.53 -3.29
C ILE A 129 -12.74 -18.43 -4.46
N HIS A 130 -13.97 -18.01 -4.16
CA HIS A 130 -15.00 -17.81 -5.19
C HIS A 130 -14.75 -16.57 -6.05
N ARG A 131 -14.19 -15.52 -5.45
CA ARG A 131 -13.92 -14.24 -6.11
C ARG A 131 -12.71 -13.57 -5.47
N LEU A 132 -11.83 -13.05 -6.32
CA LEU A 132 -10.70 -12.21 -5.93
C LEU A 132 -10.90 -10.80 -6.49
N THR A 133 -10.58 -9.77 -5.71
CA THR A 133 -10.67 -8.38 -6.15
C THR A 133 -9.51 -7.59 -5.58
N GLU A 134 -8.76 -6.92 -6.46
CA GLU A 134 -7.61 -6.09 -6.11
C GLU A 134 -8.08 -4.65 -5.83
N VAL A 135 -7.71 -4.10 -4.69
CA VAL A 135 -7.97 -2.69 -4.35
C VAL A 135 -6.82 -1.84 -4.87
N ARG A 136 -7.07 -1.08 -5.93
CA ARG A 136 -6.06 -0.33 -6.68
C ARG A 136 -5.90 1.13 -6.27
N GLY A 137 -6.51 1.61 -5.19
CA GLY A 137 -6.38 3.01 -4.76
C GLY A 137 -7.31 3.99 -5.49
N PHE A 138 -6.99 5.28 -5.45
CA PHE A 138 -7.80 6.39 -5.94
C PHE A 138 -7.40 6.85 -7.35
N ASN A 139 -8.39 7.00 -8.22
CA ASN A 139 -8.22 7.81 -9.43
C ASN A 139 -8.22 9.32 -9.09
N ASP A 140 -7.90 10.17 -10.07
CA ASP A 140 -7.74 11.62 -9.82
C ASP A 140 -9.02 12.29 -9.28
N GLN A 141 -10.19 11.91 -9.80
CA GLN A 141 -11.48 12.40 -9.29
C GLN A 141 -11.71 12.00 -7.83
N GLN A 142 -11.35 10.76 -7.45
CA GLN A 142 -11.47 10.26 -6.08
C GLN A 142 -10.47 10.95 -5.13
N LYS A 143 -9.29 11.33 -5.59
CA LYS A 143 -8.34 12.14 -4.81
C LYS A 143 -8.97 13.50 -4.46
N GLU A 144 -9.50 14.20 -5.45
CA GLU A 144 -10.16 15.50 -5.24
C GLU A 144 -11.36 15.38 -4.29
N GLN A 145 -12.23 14.38 -4.51
CA GLN A 145 -13.35 14.08 -3.62
C GLN A 145 -12.89 13.80 -2.18
N TYR A 146 -11.78 13.07 -2.01
CA TYR A 146 -11.20 12.83 -0.69
C TYR A 146 -10.82 14.14 0.00
N PHE A 147 -10.06 15.02 -0.68
CA PHE A 147 -9.62 16.28 -0.08
C PHE A 147 -10.81 17.20 0.23
N GLN A 148 -11.78 17.29 -0.66
CA GLN A 148 -13.01 18.06 -0.45
C GLN A 148 -13.83 17.55 0.75
N LYS A 149 -13.89 16.23 0.95
CA LYS A 149 -14.67 15.62 2.04
C LYS A 149 -13.95 15.69 3.39
N ASN A 150 -12.63 15.60 3.41
CA ASN A 150 -11.86 15.46 4.65
C ASN A 150 -11.25 16.77 5.16
N ILE A 151 -11.07 17.78 4.30
CA ILE A 151 -10.61 19.12 4.71
C ILE A 151 -11.84 20.01 4.87
N ARG A 152 -12.17 20.33 6.13
CA ARG A 152 -13.39 21.08 6.48
C ARG A 152 -13.25 22.60 6.33
N VAL A 153 -12.01 23.10 6.26
CA VAL A 153 -11.73 24.54 6.17
C VAL A 153 -12.10 25.03 4.77
N GLU A 154 -12.97 26.04 4.71
CA GLU A 154 -13.47 26.59 3.45
C GLU A 154 -12.32 27.12 2.58
N GLY A 155 -12.33 26.77 1.29
CA GLY A 155 -11.27 27.12 0.33
C GLY A 155 -9.92 26.42 0.54
N MET A 156 -9.67 25.79 1.69
CA MET A 156 -8.41 25.09 1.97
C MET A 156 -8.26 23.82 1.15
N SER A 157 -9.33 23.06 0.95
CA SER A 157 -9.32 21.86 0.12
C SER A 157 -8.86 22.18 -1.31
N GLN A 158 -9.37 23.26 -1.89
CA GLN A 158 -8.93 23.71 -3.21
C GLN A 158 -7.48 24.19 -3.21
N LYS A 159 -7.04 24.94 -2.19
CA LYS A 159 -5.63 25.32 -2.08
C LYS A 159 -4.69 24.11 -2.02
N VAL A 160 -5.04 23.08 -1.26
CA VAL A 160 -4.27 21.83 -1.15
C VAL A 160 -4.23 21.10 -2.50
N ILE A 161 -5.38 20.95 -3.16
CA ILE A 161 -5.49 20.32 -4.48
C ILE A 161 -4.63 21.09 -5.49
N SER A 162 -4.82 22.41 -5.60
CA SER A 162 -4.08 23.25 -6.53
C SER A 162 -2.58 23.25 -6.25
N HIS A 163 -2.17 23.19 -4.98
CA HIS A 163 -0.76 23.08 -4.62
C HIS A 163 -0.18 21.73 -5.05
N LEU A 164 -0.82 20.61 -4.70
CA LEU A 164 -0.36 19.27 -5.11
C LEU A 164 -0.34 19.09 -6.63
N GLN A 165 -1.26 19.73 -7.35
CA GLN A 165 -1.31 19.71 -8.81
C GLN A 165 -0.25 20.62 -9.48
N ARG A 166 0.56 21.37 -8.71
CA ARG A 166 1.69 22.14 -9.28
C ARG A 166 2.73 21.17 -9.85
N ARG A 167 3.34 21.57 -10.96
CA ARG A 167 4.33 20.76 -11.70
C ARG A 167 5.47 20.23 -10.82
N GLU A 168 5.97 21.05 -9.91
CA GLU A 168 7.07 20.70 -9.00
C GLU A 168 6.70 19.58 -7.99
N LEU A 169 5.42 19.27 -7.83
CA LEU A 169 4.89 18.36 -6.80
C LEU A 169 4.13 17.17 -7.41
N GLY A 170 4.28 16.94 -8.72
CA GLY A 170 3.59 15.86 -9.45
C GLY A 170 3.79 14.49 -8.80
N SER A 171 4.99 14.19 -8.29
CA SER A 171 5.30 12.96 -7.55
C SER A 171 4.39 12.75 -6.32
N LEU A 172 4.19 13.81 -5.52
CA LEU A 172 3.33 13.78 -4.33
C LEU A 172 1.85 13.57 -4.68
N TYR A 173 1.37 14.25 -5.72
CA TYR A 173 -0.02 14.08 -6.19
C TYR A 173 -0.27 12.68 -6.77
N ILE A 174 0.74 12.07 -7.38
CA ILE A 174 0.60 10.70 -7.91
C ILE A 174 0.59 9.70 -6.77
N MET A 175 1.44 9.87 -5.75
CA MET A 175 1.39 9.03 -4.55
C MET A 175 0.03 9.05 -3.85
N CYS A 176 -0.72 10.16 -3.93
CA CYS A 176 -2.09 10.25 -3.44
C CYS A 176 -3.05 9.24 -4.13
N HIS A 177 -2.60 8.52 -5.17
CA HIS A 177 -3.26 7.30 -5.63
C HIS A 177 -3.43 6.27 -4.50
N ILE A 178 -2.48 6.17 -3.58
CA ILE A 178 -2.63 5.35 -2.38
C ILE A 178 -3.31 6.22 -1.30
N PRO A 179 -4.51 5.85 -0.80
CA PRO A 179 -5.33 6.72 0.06
C PRO A 179 -4.65 7.24 1.33
N VAL A 180 -3.65 6.53 1.86
CA VAL A 180 -2.89 6.99 3.04
C VAL A 180 -2.19 8.31 2.77
N PHE A 181 -1.69 8.52 1.54
CA PHE A 181 -0.94 9.72 1.21
C PHE A 181 -1.88 10.91 1.09
N CYS A 182 -3.13 10.72 0.63
CA CYS A 182 -4.13 11.78 0.74
C CYS A 182 -4.35 12.21 2.18
N CYS A 183 -4.41 11.26 3.12
CA CYS A 183 -4.58 11.56 4.55
C CYS A 183 -3.39 12.36 5.11
N ILE A 184 -2.17 11.91 4.81
CA ILE A 184 -0.92 12.56 5.24
C ILE A 184 -0.83 13.96 4.63
N SER A 185 -0.97 14.07 3.31
CA SER A 185 -0.93 15.36 2.59
C SER A 185 -2.00 16.32 3.06
N ALA A 186 -3.22 15.86 3.32
CA ALA A 186 -4.27 16.70 3.89
C ALA A 186 -3.88 17.20 5.29
N ALA A 187 -3.40 16.33 6.16
CA ALA A 187 -3.00 16.69 7.52
C ALA A 187 -1.82 17.68 7.55
N VAL A 188 -0.85 17.52 6.65
CA VAL A 188 0.35 18.36 6.57
C VAL A 188 0.04 19.69 5.89
N LEU A 189 -0.47 19.65 4.66
CA LEU A 189 -0.65 20.86 3.86
C LEU A 189 -1.71 21.77 4.45
N GLN A 190 -2.77 21.24 5.09
CA GLN A 190 -3.72 22.10 5.79
C GLN A 190 -3.10 22.87 6.96
N ASN A 191 -2.05 22.35 7.60
CA ASN A 191 -1.37 23.02 8.72
C ASN A 191 -0.29 23.99 8.24
N LEU A 192 0.35 23.72 7.10
CA LEU A 192 1.42 24.58 6.59
C LEU A 192 0.85 25.73 5.77
N LEU A 193 -0.15 25.47 4.93
CA LEU A 193 -0.79 26.50 4.09
C LEU A 193 -1.60 27.54 4.90
N THR A 194 -1.78 27.35 6.21
CA THR A 194 -2.35 28.36 7.10
C THR A 194 -1.34 29.40 7.56
N ASP A 195 -0.05 29.06 7.64
CA ASP A 195 0.95 29.83 8.41
C ASP A 195 2.24 30.20 7.65
N THR A 196 2.53 29.63 6.46
CA THR A 196 3.84 29.83 5.79
C THR A 196 3.78 30.38 4.36
N GLN A 197 4.91 30.99 3.93
CA GLN A 197 5.20 31.31 2.52
C GLN A 197 5.52 30.02 1.74
N ASP A 198 5.20 29.98 0.44
CA ASP A 198 5.29 28.81 -0.45
C ASP A 198 6.66 28.07 -0.46
N ASN A 199 7.75 28.73 -0.04
CA ASN A 199 9.11 28.16 -0.04
C ASN A 199 9.40 27.15 1.09
N GLU A 200 8.51 26.98 2.08
CA GLU A 200 8.68 26.01 3.18
C GLU A 200 7.81 24.75 3.05
N LEU A 201 7.13 24.56 1.91
CA LEU A 201 6.22 23.44 1.71
C LEU A 201 6.98 22.17 1.27
N PRO A 202 6.62 20.99 1.82
CA PRO A 202 7.26 19.73 1.50
C PRO A 202 7.10 19.36 0.03
N LYS A 203 8.23 19.12 -0.63
CA LYS A 203 8.34 18.69 -2.02
C LYS A 203 8.59 17.19 -2.18
N THR A 204 9.08 16.53 -1.14
CA THR A 204 9.35 15.08 -1.15
C THR A 204 8.48 14.30 -0.17
N VAL A 205 8.40 12.99 -0.37
CA VAL A 205 7.67 12.07 0.53
C VAL A 205 8.21 12.15 1.95
N THR A 206 9.54 12.18 2.08
CA THR A 206 10.25 12.20 3.35
C THR A 206 10.02 13.52 4.07
N GLU A 207 10.05 14.66 3.37
CA GLU A 207 9.63 15.94 3.93
C GLU A 207 8.18 15.89 4.40
N MET A 208 7.27 15.31 3.60
CA MET A 208 5.86 15.19 3.95
C MET A 208 5.66 14.40 5.25
N TYR A 209 6.33 13.25 5.42
CA TYR A 209 6.31 12.51 6.68
C TYR A 209 7.00 13.25 7.82
N THR A 210 8.04 14.03 7.55
CA THR A 210 8.76 14.83 8.56
C THR A 210 7.82 15.86 9.15
N HIS A 211 7.18 16.65 8.29
CA HIS A 211 6.19 17.63 8.71
C HIS A 211 5.00 16.96 9.40
N PHE A 212 4.56 15.79 8.92
CA PHE A 212 3.52 15.02 9.60
C PHE A 212 3.94 14.65 11.02
N LEU A 213 5.16 14.13 11.22
CA LEU A 213 5.67 13.78 12.53
C LEU A 213 5.78 15.01 13.46
N ILE A 214 6.29 16.14 12.95
CA ILE A 214 6.34 17.42 13.68
C ILE A 214 4.93 17.85 14.13
N ILE A 215 3.92 17.69 13.28
CA ILE A 215 2.54 18.00 13.64
C ILE A 215 2.02 17.05 14.72
N GLN A 216 2.36 15.75 14.66
CA GLN A 216 1.95 14.77 15.67
C GLN A 216 2.63 15.00 17.03
N THR A 217 3.91 15.39 17.05
CA THR A 217 4.62 15.71 18.30
C THR A 217 4.05 16.97 18.95
N LYS A 218 3.82 18.04 18.17
CA LYS A 218 3.15 19.25 18.68
C LYS A 218 1.78 18.95 19.31
N ARG A 219 0.95 18.14 18.62
CA ARG A 219 -0.35 17.69 19.14
C ARG A 219 -0.26 16.83 20.40
N LYS A 220 0.83 16.09 20.62
CA LYS A 220 1.08 15.35 21.87
C LYS A 220 1.20 16.31 23.05
N HIS A 221 1.98 17.39 22.88
CA HIS A 221 2.20 18.41 23.91
C HIS A 221 0.92 19.17 24.29
N GLU A 222 0.06 19.47 23.32
CA GLU A 222 -1.24 20.13 23.54
C GLU A 222 -2.21 19.27 24.37
N LYS A 223 -2.09 17.94 24.31
CA LYS A 223 -3.00 17.01 25.00
C LYS A 223 -2.57 16.61 26.42
N HIS A 224 -1.51 17.23 26.97
CA HIS A 224 -1.00 16.97 28.32
C HIS A 224 -0.74 15.48 28.64
N TYR A 225 -0.27 14.70 27.67
CA TYR A 225 0.33 13.40 27.98
C TYR A 225 1.59 13.64 28.83
N GLN A 226 1.72 12.91 29.94
CA GLN A 226 2.65 13.17 31.03
C GLN A 226 4.09 13.49 30.61
N LYS A 227 4.71 14.43 31.34
CA LYS A 227 6.16 14.68 31.35
C LYS A 227 6.91 13.41 31.76
N GLY A 228 7.60 12.78 30.82
CA GLY A 228 8.53 11.68 31.13
C GLY A 228 9.60 11.52 30.06
N GLU A 229 9.19 11.40 28.80
CA GLU A 229 10.10 11.10 27.69
C GLU A 229 10.12 12.22 26.64
N THR A 230 11.30 12.54 26.12
CA THR A 230 11.43 13.51 25.02
C THR A 230 10.90 12.90 23.72
N ASP A 231 10.40 13.72 22.79
CA ASP A 231 9.94 13.22 21.49
C ASP A 231 11.03 12.44 20.76
N LYS A 232 12.30 12.85 20.94
CA LYS A 232 13.47 12.14 20.45
C LYS A 232 13.55 10.70 20.94
N ASP A 233 13.41 10.50 22.25
CA ASP A 233 13.52 9.18 22.84
C ASP A 233 12.40 8.26 22.33
N VAL A 234 11.16 8.77 22.24
CA VAL A 234 10.02 8.01 21.71
C VAL A 234 10.23 7.65 20.25
N ILE A 235 10.64 8.60 19.41
CA ILE A 235 10.89 8.38 17.97
C ILE A 235 12.01 7.34 17.79
N MET A 236 13.10 7.44 18.54
CA MET A 236 14.23 6.51 18.46
C MET A 236 13.86 5.10 18.93
N LYS A 237 13.10 4.97 20.01
CA LYS A 237 12.59 3.67 20.50
C LYS A 237 11.67 3.01 19.49
N MET A 238 10.71 3.77 18.95
CA MET A 238 9.81 3.28 17.90
C MET A 238 10.59 2.88 16.65
N GLY A 239 11.63 3.63 16.31
CA GLY A 239 12.47 3.34 15.15
C GLY A 239 13.27 2.07 15.30
N LYS A 240 13.86 1.89 16.48
CA LYS A 240 14.56 0.66 16.84
C LYS A 240 13.62 -0.55 16.81
N LEU A 241 12.44 -0.45 17.42
CA LEU A 241 11.44 -1.51 17.40
C LEU A 241 11.04 -1.88 15.97
N ALA A 242 10.74 -0.87 15.14
CA ALA A 242 10.37 -1.10 13.75
C ALA A 242 11.48 -1.83 12.97
N PHE A 243 12.74 -1.43 13.17
CA PHE A 243 13.89 -2.06 12.54
C PHE A 243 14.08 -3.51 12.99
N GLU A 244 14.05 -3.78 14.30
CA GLU A 244 14.24 -5.12 14.86
C GLU A 244 13.15 -6.09 14.38
N GLN A 245 11.90 -5.64 14.35
CA GLN A 245 10.79 -6.46 13.91
C GLN A 245 10.83 -6.71 12.38
N LEU A 246 11.20 -5.70 11.59
CA LEU A 246 11.42 -5.89 10.15
C LEU A 246 12.57 -6.88 9.88
N LYS A 247 13.64 -6.86 10.70
CA LYS A 247 14.72 -7.84 10.65
C LYS A 247 14.25 -9.25 10.99
N GLU A 248 13.17 -9.42 11.73
CA GLU A 248 12.51 -10.69 11.98
C GLU A 248 11.45 -11.04 10.91
N GLY A 249 11.08 -10.10 10.05
CA GLY A 249 10.02 -10.27 9.04
C GLY A 249 8.63 -9.98 9.62
N ASN A 250 8.59 -9.49 10.85
CA ASN A 250 7.40 -9.05 11.52
C ASN A 250 7.09 -7.60 11.12
N ILE A 251 5.83 -7.39 10.81
CA ILE A 251 5.28 -6.10 10.34
C ILE A 251 4.13 -5.65 11.25
N ILE A 252 3.73 -6.50 12.18
CA ILE A 252 2.72 -6.25 13.21
C ILE A 252 3.37 -6.48 14.56
N PHE A 253 3.18 -5.52 15.45
CA PHE A 253 3.72 -5.56 16.80
C PHE A 253 2.59 -5.89 17.75
N SER A 254 2.80 -6.92 18.54
CA SER A 254 1.97 -7.20 19.70
C SER A 254 2.28 -6.23 20.83
N GLU A 255 1.39 -6.18 21.81
CA GLU A 255 1.64 -5.43 23.05
C GLU A 255 2.95 -5.89 23.73
N LYS A 256 3.31 -7.17 23.60
CA LYS A 256 4.58 -7.71 24.11
C LYS A 256 5.79 -7.11 23.41
N ASP A 257 5.70 -6.86 22.11
CA ASP A 257 6.79 -6.24 21.33
C ASP A 257 6.99 -4.78 21.77
N LEU A 258 5.89 -4.06 22.07
CA LEU A 258 5.92 -2.70 22.59
C LEU A 258 6.49 -2.64 24.02
N GLN A 259 6.13 -3.62 24.87
CA GLN A 259 6.66 -3.77 26.22
C GLN A 259 8.15 -4.09 26.24
N ALA A 260 8.64 -4.92 25.30
CA ALA A 260 10.06 -5.27 25.19
C ALA A 260 10.96 -4.06 24.85
N CYS A 261 10.40 -3.02 24.23
CA CYS A 261 11.10 -1.78 23.90
C CYS A 261 10.90 -0.65 24.94
N ASN A 262 10.40 -0.95 26.16
CA ASN A 262 10.13 0.04 27.21
C ASN A 262 9.31 1.24 26.70
N THR A 263 8.32 0.98 25.83
CA THR A 263 7.39 2.00 25.32
C THR A 263 6.02 1.77 25.98
N ASP A 264 5.40 2.81 26.58
CA ASP A 264 4.08 2.67 27.21
C ASP A 264 3.04 2.23 26.16
N PRO A 265 2.33 1.09 26.36
CA PRO A 265 1.27 0.63 25.48
C PRO A 265 0.20 1.70 25.19
N LYS A 266 -0.07 2.62 26.12
CA LYS A 266 -1.03 3.72 25.93
C LYS A 266 -0.53 4.79 24.95
N GLU A 267 0.78 5.03 24.89
CA GLU A 267 1.38 5.94 23.90
C GLU A 267 1.41 5.32 22.49
N ALA A 268 1.62 4.00 22.40
CA ALA A 268 1.64 3.26 21.14
C ALA A 268 0.22 2.99 20.57
N SER A 269 -0.77 2.77 21.44
CA SER A 269 -2.16 2.44 21.07
C SER A 269 -2.84 3.56 20.26
N THR A 270 -2.40 4.82 20.38
CA THR A 270 -2.94 5.94 19.60
C THR A 270 -2.30 6.14 18.23
N ARG A 271 -1.19 5.43 17.93
CA ARG A 271 -0.44 5.54 16.68
C ARG A 271 -0.57 4.24 15.89
N HIS A 272 -1.76 3.98 15.38
CA HIS A 272 -1.98 2.89 14.42
C HIS A 272 -1.21 3.19 13.13
N GLY A 273 -0.16 2.41 12.84
CA GLY A 273 0.75 2.72 11.74
C GLY A 273 1.35 1.49 11.09
N ARG A 274 1.49 1.57 9.78
CA ARG A 274 2.33 0.70 8.94
C ARG A 274 3.79 1.04 9.20
N TRP A 275 4.44 0.27 10.07
CA TRP A 275 5.79 0.57 10.57
C TRP A 275 6.90 0.37 9.53
N ASP A 276 6.61 -0.31 8.41
CA ASP A 276 7.47 -0.30 7.22
C ASP A 276 7.58 1.11 6.61
N LEU A 277 6.48 1.89 6.59
CA LEU A 277 6.53 3.31 6.20
C LEU A 277 7.31 4.13 7.24
N PHE A 278 7.22 3.78 8.52
CA PHE A 278 7.96 4.45 9.59
C PHE A 278 9.47 4.19 9.49
N LEU A 279 9.91 2.97 9.17
CA LEU A 279 11.33 2.69 8.95
C LEU A 279 11.84 3.39 7.69
N ARG A 280 11.11 3.32 6.56
CA ARG A 280 11.44 4.07 5.33
C ARG A 280 11.65 5.55 5.64
N PHE A 281 10.73 6.11 6.42
CA PHE A 281 10.79 7.49 6.87
C PHE A 281 12.06 7.79 7.70
N LEU A 282 12.40 6.97 8.69
CA LEU A 282 13.60 7.17 9.51
C LEU A 282 14.91 7.07 8.70
N LEU A 283 14.93 6.21 7.69
CA LEU A 283 16.07 6.09 6.78
C LEU A 283 16.14 7.29 5.82
N GLY A 284 15.01 7.77 5.30
CA GLY A 284 14.95 9.00 4.54
C GLY A 284 15.45 10.20 5.37
N LEU A 285 15.10 10.27 6.65
CA LEU A 285 15.60 11.30 7.57
C LEU A 285 17.12 11.24 7.76
N SER A 286 17.76 10.07 7.66
CA SER A 286 19.21 9.96 7.86
C SER A 286 20.03 10.51 6.69
N GLN A 287 19.40 10.90 5.58
CA GLN A 287 20.07 11.57 4.47
C GLN A 287 20.56 12.98 4.84
N ASP A 288 21.70 13.37 4.29
CA ASP A 288 22.32 14.69 4.53
C ASP A 288 21.38 15.87 4.21
N LYS A 289 20.55 15.75 3.15
CA LYS A 289 19.60 16.80 2.76
C LYS A 289 18.49 17.06 3.79
N ASN A 290 18.20 16.08 4.66
CA ASN A 290 17.13 16.16 5.66
C ASN A 290 17.66 16.53 7.06
N GLN A 291 18.96 16.77 7.22
CA GLN A 291 19.57 17.09 8.53
C GLN A 291 19.05 18.41 9.12
N ALA A 292 18.82 19.43 8.29
CA ALA A 292 18.25 20.69 8.75
C ALA A 292 16.82 20.53 9.33
N LEU A 293 16.06 19.54 8.84
CA LEU A 293 14.74 19.21 9.38
C LEU A 293 14.83 18.40 10.67
N LEU A 294 15.82 17.50 10.78
CA LEU A 294 16.13 16.79 12.02
C LEU A 294 16.52 17.75 13.15
N GLU A 295 17.29 18.80 12.84
CA GLU A 295 17.64 19.85 13.80
C GLU A 295 16.39 20.57 14.35
N LYS A 296 15.35 20.76 13.51
CA LYS A 296 14.06 21.31 13.95
C LYS A 296 13.27 20.37 14.87
N ILE A 297 13.47 19.05 14.75
CA ILE A 297 12.79 18.05 15.60
C ILE A 297 13.53 17.86 16.93
N PHE A 298 14.87 17.81 16.89
CA PHE A 298 15.67 17.35 18.01
C PHE A 298 16.42 18.46 18.75
N GLU A 299 16.32 19.72 18.32
CA GLU A 299 16.99 20.90 18.91
C GLU A 299 18.51 20.71 19.15
N ASN A 300 19.13 19.73 18.48
CA ASN A 300 20.48 19.28 18.76
C ASN A 300 21.39 19.64 17.59
N LYS A 301 22.06 20.79 17.69
CA LYS A 301 23.04 21.24 16.70
C LYS A 301 24.31 20.37 16.81
N GLY A 302 24.60 19.57 15.78
CA GLY A 302 25.96 19.07 15.56
C GLY A 302 26.22 17.55 15.61
N ALA A 303 25.21 16.69 15.72
CA ALA A 303 25.43 15.25 15.56
C ALA A 303 25.36 14.86 14.07
N ARG A 304 26.51 14.82 13.38
CA ARG A 304 26.60 14.33 12.00
C ARG A 304 26.35 12.82 11.99
N LEU A 305 25.25 12.38 11.40
CA LEU A 305 24.96 10.96 11.22
C LEU A 305 26.08 10.30 10.40
N GLN A 306 26.52 9.10 10.81
CA GLN A 306 27.52 8.32 10.08
C GLN A 306 27.03 7.99 8.66
N SER A 307 27.97 7.79 7.74
CA SER A 307 27.69 7.43 6.34
C SER A 307 26.70 6.26 6.25
N ASN A 308 25.62 6.45 5.49
CA ASN A 308 24.58 5.44 5.26
C ASN A 308 25.11 4.17 4.55
N GLN A 309 26.37 4.15 4.10
CA GLN A 309 26.98 3.04 3.36
C GLN A 309 26.97 1.71 4.12
N GLU A 310 27.16 1.70 5.44
CA GLU A 310 27.10 0.48 6.23
C GLU A 310 25.67 -0.06 6.32
N THR A 311 24.69 0.84 6.51
CA THR A 311 23.26 0.50 6.50
C THR A 311 22.83 -0.05 5.14
N ILE A 312 23.26 0.58 4.04
CA ILE A 312 23.03 0.10 2.67
C ILE A 312 23.59 -1.32 2.50
N LYS A 313 24.86 -1.55 2.84
CA LYS A 313 25.50 -2.88 2.78
C LYS A 313 24.76 -3.92 3.62
N TYR A 314 24.28 -3.53 4.79
CA TYR A 314 23.51 -4.41 5.67
C TYR A 314 22.17 -4.82 5.05
N ILE A 315 21.41 -3.85 4.53
CA ILE A 315 20.11 -4.12 3.88
C ILE A 315 20.30 -5.04 2.66
N HIS A 316 21.33 -4.80 1.84
CA HIS A 316 21.70 -5.69 0.74
C HIS A 316 21.93 -7.14 1.20
N ASN A 317 22.64 -7.33 2.31
CA ASN A 317 22.86 -8.66 2.87
C ASN A 317 21.58 -9.30 3.42
N LEU A 318 20.64 -8.51 3.95
CA LEU A 318 19.33 -9.02 4.37
C LEU A 318 18.50 -9.52 3.18
N ILE A 319 18.47 -8.76 2.08
CA ILE A 319 17.76 -9.14 0.86
C ILE A 319 18.32 -10.46 0.32
N ARG A 320 19.65 -10.61 0.25
CA ARG A 320 20.30 -11.85 -0.21
C ARG A 320 19.96 -13.06 0.65
N LYS A 321 19.89 -12.90 1.98
CA LYS A 321 19.69 -14.02 2.92
C LYS A 321 18.25 -14.54 2.96
N ARG A 322 17.26 -13.69 2.68
CA ARG A 322 15.83 -14.01 2.90
C ARG A 322 15.15 -14.68 1.71
N SER A 323 15.88 -14.90 0.62
CA SER A 323 15.31 -15.17 -0.71
C SER A 323 14.33 -14.06 -1.14
N TYR A 324 14.16 -13.85 -2.44
CA TYR A 324 13.33 -12.77 -2.96
C TYR A 324 11.84 -13.04 -2.65
N SER A 325 11.38 -12.55 -1.49
CA SER A 325 9.98 -12.57 -1.07
C SER A 325 9.40 -11.18 -1.17
N GLU A 326 8.06 -11.05 -1.14
CA GLU A 326 7.41 -9.73 -1.06
C GLU A 326 7.89 -8.90 0.15
N THR A 327 8.41 -9.53 1.20
CA THR A 327 9.03 -8.86 2.36
C THR A 327 10.29 -8.06 1.99
N SER A 328 11.03 -8.49 0.95
CA SER A 328 12.24 -7.80 0.47
C SER A 328 11.92 -6.48 -0.24
N ILE A 329 10.68 -6.29 -0.70
CA ILE A 329 10.26 -5.06 -1.38
C ILE A 329 10.38 -3.86 -0.45
N ASN A 330 9.96 -4.00 0.80
CA ASN A 330 10.11 -2.93 1.79
C ASN A 330 11.57 -2.56 2.02
N LEU A 331 12.49 -3.52 1.92
CA LEU A 331 13.93 -3.28 2.01
C LEU A 331 14.46 -2.53 0.78
N PHE A 332 13.97 -2.84 -0.42
CA PHE A 332 14.31 -2.06 -1.62
C PHE A 332 13.82 -0.61 -1.56
N HIS A 333 12.63 -0.38 -1.01
CA HIS A 333 12.17 0.99 -0.75
C HIS A 333 13.04 1.70 0.28
N CYS A 334 13.48 1.00 1.33
CA CYS A 334 14.46 1.54 2.29
C CYS A 334 15.79 1.91 1.61
N LEU A 335 16.28 1.08 0.68
CA LEU A 335 17.48 1.37 -0.10
C LEU A 335 17.31 2.63 -0.96
N ASN A 336 16.17 2.81 -1.61
CA ASN A 336 15.91 4.04 -2.36
C ASN A 336 15.83 5.29 -1.47
N GLU A 337 15.21 5.19 -0.29
CA GLU A 337 15.25 6.27 0.70
C GLU A 337 16.67 6.55 1.22
N LEU A 338 17.65 5.71 0.93
CA LEU A 338 19.07 5.94 1.18
C LEU A 338 19.84 6.35 -0.09
N GLY A 339 19.14 6.54 -1.22
CA GLY A 339 19.71 6.92 -2.51
C GLY A 339 20.31 5.76 -3.31
N ASP A 340 20.04 4.50 -2.94
CA ASP A 340 20.54 3.31 -3.63
C ASP A 340 19.57 2.83 -4.73
N GLN A 341 20.09 2.68 -5.95
CA GLN A 341 19.32 2.35 -7.18
C GLN A 341 19.33 0.85 -7.55
N SER A 342 19.80 -0.02 -6.66
CA SER A 342 19.99 -1.45 -6.95
C SER A 342 18.74 -2.19 -7.45
N LEU A 343 17.54 -1.84 -6.96
CA LEU A 343 16.30 -2.45 -7.45
C LEU A 343 16.07 -2.16 -8.94
N VAL A 344 16.41 -0.95 -9.39
CA VAL A 344 16.28 -0.55 -10.80
C VAL A 344 17.24 -1.38 -11.66
N GLU A 345 18.49 -1.50 -11.22
CA GLU A 345 19.52 -2.30 -11.90
C GLU A 345 19.11 -3.77 -12.01
N GLU A 346 18.54 -4.33 -10.93
CA GLU A 346 18.11 -5.72 -10.84
C GLU A 346 16.91 -6.03 -11.74
N VAL A 347 15.86 -5.19 -11.71
CA VAL A 347 14.69 -5.37 -12.59
C VAL A 347 15.10 -5.26 -14.07
N GLN A 348 16.04 -4.36 -14.40
CA GLN A 348 16.60 -4.29 -15.75
C GLN A 348 17.42 -5.53 -16.11
N MET A 349 18.18 -6.10 -15.18
CA MET A 349 18.96 -7.33 -15.39
C MET A 349 18.05 -8.51 -15.73
N TYR A 350 17.00 -8.78 -14.94
CA TYR A 350 16.06 -9.88 -15.20
C TYR A 350 15.33 -9.75 -16.53
N GLN A 351 15.04 -8.53 -16.95
CA GLN A 351 14.47 -8.28 -18.27
C GLN A 351 15.47 -8.57 -19.39
N ARG A 352 16.73 -8.13 -19.26
CA ARG A 352 17.77 -8.43 -20.26
C ARG A 352 18.02 -9.94 -20.38
N SER A 353 17.96 -10.69 -19.28
CA SER A 353 18.13 -12.14 -19.29
C SER A 353 16.90 -12.92 -19.78
N GLY A 354 15.73 -12.27 -19.89
CA GLY A 354 14.48 -12.93 -20.29
C GLY A 354 13.80 -13.74 -19.18
N ASP A 355 14.33 -13.70 -17.97
CA ASP A 355 13.84 -14.46 -16.80
C ASP A 355 12.76 -13.66 -16.05
N VAL A 356 11.72 -13.24 -16.79
CA VAL A 356 10.64 -12.37 -16.29
C VAL A 356 9.79 -13.04 -15.20
N ASN A 357 9.78 -14.38 -15.18
CA ASN A 357 9.04 -15.17 -14.18
C ASN A 357 9.55 -14.98 -12.74
N LYS A 358 10.76 -14.42 -12.58
CA LYS A 358 11.29 -14.03 -11.26
C LYS A 358 10.82 -12.67 -10.77
N ILE A 359 10.22 -11.84 -11.64
CA ILE A 359 9.74 -10.51 -11.27
C ILE A 359 8.29 -10.61 -10.79
N LEU A 360 8.10 -10.70 -9.47
CA LEU A 360 6.77 -10.65 -8.86
C LEU A 360 6.06 -9.31 -9.13
N PRO A 361 4.71 -9.28 -9.20
CA PRO A 361 3.91 -8.06 -9.36
C PRO A 361 4.28 -6.93 -8.38
N ALA A 362 4.68 -7.30 -7.18
CA ALA A 362 5.07 -6.37 -6.15
C ALA A 362 6.43 -5.67 -6.43
N HIS A 363 7.35 -6.28 -7.20
CA HIS A 363 8.58 -5.61 -7.68
C HIS A 363 8.25 -4.47 -8.65
N TRP A 364 7.28 -4.66 -9.55
CA TRP A 364 6.81 -3.60 -10.45
C TRP A 364 6.19 -2.44 -9.69
N SER A 365 5.43 -2.75 -8.65
CA SER A 365 4.84 -1.74 -7.77
C SER A 365 5.94 -0.98 -7.01
N ALA A 366 7.00 -1.68 -6.60
CA ALA A 366 8.15 -1.10 -5.94
C ALA A 366 8.91 -0.15 -6.88
N LEU A 367 9.24 -0.64 -8.07
CA LEU A 367 9.90 0.14 -9.13
C LEU A 367 9.07 1.36 -9.53
N ALA A 368 7.76 1.22 -9.70
CA ALA A 368 6.86 2.33 -10.01
C ALA A 368 6.97 3.43 -8.94
N PHE A 369 6.94 3.05 -7.67
CA PHE A 369 7.14 4.00 -6.57
C PHE A 369 8.54 4.63 -6.61
N LEU A 370 9.60 3.86 -6.87
CA LEU A 370 10.96 4.40 -6.98
C LEU A 370 11.04 5.48 -8.05
N LEU A 371 10.53 5.19 -9.24
CA LEU A 371 10.53 6.10 -10.38
C LEU A 371 9.68 7.34 -10.14
N LEU A 372 8.60 7.22 -9.37
CA LEU A 372 7.76 8.36 -8.99
C LEU A 372 8.41 9.27 -7.95
N VAL A 373 9.23 8.71 -7.07
CA VAL A 373 9.82 9.44 -5.94
C VAL A 373 11.23 9.95 -6.27
N SER A 374 11.85 9.44 -7.34
CA SER A 374 13.16 9.91 -7.81
C SER A 374 13.11 11.39 -8.19
N GLU A 375 14.12 12.14 -7.72
CA GLU A 375 14.36 13.55 -8.10
C GLU A 375 15.05 13.66 -9.47
N GLU A 376 15.51 12.54 -10.04
CA GLU A 376 16.12 12.53 -11.38
C GLU A 376 15.04 12.68 -12.46
N ASN A 377 15.11 13.77 -13.22
CA ASN A 377 14.38 13.90 -14.48
C ASN A 377 14.90 12.82 -15.42
N LEU A 378 14.14 11.75 -15.61
CA LEU A 378 14.44 10.79 -16.67
C LEU A 378 14.02 11.49 -17.97
N ASP A 379 14.98 12.06 -18.70
CA ASP A 379 14.66 12.80 -19.94
C ASP A 379 14.04 11.88 -21.00
N VAL A 380 14.29 10.57 -20.96
CA VAL A 380 13.68 9.55 -21.82
C VAL A 380 13.45 8.26 -21.04
N PHE A 381 12.18 7.90 -20.82
CA PHE A 381 11.83 6.59 -20.25
C PHE A 381 11.57 5.57 -21.36
N ASP A 382 12.57 4.75 -21.66
CA ASP A 382 12.47 3.68 -22.66
C ASP A 382 11.78 2.45 -22.09
N LEU A 383 10.52 2.24 -22.46
CA LEU A 383 9.70 1.12 -21.99
C LEU A 383 10.19 -0.25 -22.43
N LYS A 384 11.04 -0.36 -23.45
CA LYS A 384 11.70 -1.63 -23.80
C LYS A 384 12.56 -2.16 -22.66
N LYS A 385 13.04 -1.28 -21.77
CA LYS A 385 13.86 -1.61 -20.60
C LYS A 385 13.04 -2.01 -19.38
N PHE A 386 11.71 -1.83 -19.42
CA PHE A 386 10.86 -1.97 -18.23
C PHE A 386 9.56 -2.75 -18.44
N CYS A 387 8.98 -2.86 -19.63
CA CYS A 387 7.65 -3.44 -19.79
C CYS A 387 7.62 -4.53 -20.85
N ARG A 388 7.19 -5.73 -20.43
CA ARG A 388 6.92 -6.86 -21.32
C ARG A 388 5.53 -7.47 -21.12
N SER A 389 4.65 -6.92 -20.28
CA SER A 389 3.31 -7.48 -20.07
C SER A 389 2.30 -6.40 -19.71
N ASP A 390 1.01 -6.67 -19.95
CA ASP A 390 -0.09 -5.80 -19.54
C ASP A 390 -0.04 -5.49 -18.04
N GLU A 391 0.38 -6.48 -17.27
CA GLU A 391 0.45 -6.40 -15.82
C GLU A 391 1.55 -5.44 -15.33
N ALA A 392 2.72 -5.46 -15.98
CA ALA A 392 3.79 -4.50 -15.73
C ALA A 392 3.38 -3.09 -16.17
N LEU A 393 2.78 -2.97 -17.36
CA LEU A 393 2.32 -1.68 -17.90
C LEU A 393 1.30 -1.03 -16.96
N GLN A 394 0.30 -1.79 -16.49
CA GLN A 394 -0.72 -1.32 -15.55
C GLN A 394 -0.12 -0.73 -14.28
N ARG A 395 0.93 -1.36 -13.74
CA ARG A 395 1.60 -0.89 -12.51
C ARG A 395 2.48 0.33 -12.72
N LEU A 396 2.98 0.54 -13.93
CA LEU A 396 3.77 1.70 -14.30
C LEU A 396 2.91 2.87 -14.82
N VAL A 397 1.59 2.70 -15.02
CA VAL A 397 0.69 3.80 -15.40
C VAL A 397 0.88 5.07 -14.56
N PRO A 398 0.97 5.00 -13.22
CA PRO A 398 1.24 6.18 -12.39
C PRO A 398 2.52 6.93 -12.81
N VAL A 399 3.59 6.21 -13.17
CA VAL A 399 4.86 6.79 -13.66
C VAL A 399 4.63 7.53 -14.98
N PHE A 400 3.85 6.97 -15.90
CA PHE A 400 3.58 7.61 -17.19
C PHE A 400 2.69 8.85 -17.08
N LYS A 401 1.89 8.94 -16.03
CA LYS A 401 1.12 10.13 -15.70
C LYS A 401 1.95 11.18 -14.97
N ALA A 402 3.19 10.86 -14.59
CA ALA A 402 4.07 11.76 -13.88
C ALA A 402 4.68 12.82 -14.78
N ASP A 403 4.76 14.04 -14.25
CA ASP A 403 5.36 15.22 -14.89
C ASP A 403 6.89 15.14 -15.03
N THR A 404 7.51 13.97 -14.83
CA THR A 404 8.95 13.81 -14.69
C THR A 404 9.67 13.35 -15.96
N VAL A 405 8.98 13.01 -17.06
CA VAL A 405 9.63 12.37 -18.23
C VAL A 405 9.02 12.75 -19.59
N ILE A 406 9.85 12.99 -20.62
CA ILE A 406 9.43 12.83 -22.03
C ILE A 406 9.38 11.33 -22.32
N LEU A 407 8.20 10.81 -22.63
CA LEU A 407 8.01 9.37 -22.82
C LEU A 407 8.19 9.01 -24.30
N ILE A 408 9.20 8.18 -24.59
CA ILE A 408 9.25 7.40 -25.83
C ILE A 408 8.71 6.02 -25.48
N LEU A 409 7.42 5.81 -25.75
CA LEU A 409 6.75 4.54 -25.48
C LEU A 409 6.98 3.61 -26.68
N SER A 410 8.13 2.95 -26.74
CA SER A 410 8.35 1.89 -27.71
C SER A 410 8.16 0.53 -27.06
N VAL A 411 7.15 -0.22 -27.49
CA VAL A 411 6.86 -1.58 -27.00
C VAL A 411 6.99 -2.55 -28.17
N CYS A 412 8.23 -2.75 -28.63
CA CYS A 412 8.53 -3.75 -29.67
C CYS A 412 9.01 -5.06 -29.04
N PHE A 413 8.38 -6.17 -29.40
CA PHE A 413 8.96 -7.49 -29.22
C PHE A 413 9.98 -7.76 -30.35
N VAL A 414 11.22 -8.11 -29.98
CA VAL A 414 12.17 -8.73 -30.90
C VAL A 414 12.05 -10.24 -30.70
N PHE A 415 11.60 -10.94 -31.73
CA PHE A 415 11.59 -12.41 -31.80
C PHE A 415 13.00 -12.95 -31.56
N HIS A 416 13.29 -13.40 -30.33
CA HIS A 416 14.20 -14.52 -30.04
C HIS A 416 13.95 -15.00 -28.61
N PHE A 417 12.93 -15.86 -28.49
CA PHE A 417 12.58 -16.84 -27.45
C PHE A 417 11.08 -16.78 -27.16
N ARG A 418 10.33 -17.66 -27.83
CA ARG A 418 9.03 -18.13 -27.34
C ARG A 418 9.28 -18.90 -26.04
N LEU A 419 8.62 -18.49 -24.96
CA LEU A 419 8.03 -19.32 -23.91
C LEU A 419 7.29 -18.38 -22.92
N SER A 420 5.99 -18.66 -22.71
CA SER A 420 5.12 -18.30 -21.57
C SER A 420 4.64 -16.84 -21.34
N ASP A 421 3.30 -16.66 -21.43
CA ASP A 421 2.40 -15.70 -20.75
C ASP A 421 2.71 -14.19 -20.65
N GLY A 422 3.46 -13.61 -21.58
CA GLY A 422 3.92 -12.21 -21.51
C GLY A 422 3.68 -11.36 -22.76
N ASP A 423 2.52 -11.43 -23.39
CA ASP A 423 2.20 -10.53 -24.52
C ASP A 423 1.31 -9.36 -24.07
N LEU A 424 1.45 -8.19 -24.70
CA LEU A 424 0.49 -7.10 -24.53
C LEU A 424 -0.83 -7.48 -25.23
N THR A 425 -1.95 -7.32 -24.54
CA THR A 425 -3.29 -7.54 -25.09
C THR A 425 -4.06 -6.23 -25.18
N ASP A 426 -5.32 -6.26 -25.62
CA ASP A 426 -6.22 -5.10 -25.67
C ASP A 426 -6.33 -4.31 -24.33
N LYS A 427 -5.94 -4.92 -23.20
CA LYS A 427 -5.85 -4.22 -21.90
C LYS A 427 -4.77 -3.15 -21.88
N CYS A 428 -3.67 -3.31 -22.62
CA CYS A 428 -2.63 -2.28 -22.72
C CYS A 428 -3.17 -0.99 -23.34
N CYS A 429 -4.04 -1.11 -24.34
CA CYS A 429 -4.61 0.02 -25.06
C CYS A 429 -5.43 0.93 -24.16
N GLU A 430 -6.16 0.36 -23.20
CA GLU A 430 -6.90 1.13 -22.18
C GLU A 430 -5.97 1.91 -21.26
N CYS A 431 -4.87 1.27 -20.84
CA CYS A 431 -3.86 1.89 -19.99
C CYS A 431 -3.20 3.08 -20.71
N ILE A 432 -2.76 2.87 -21.95
CA ILE A 432 -2.13 3.91 -22.78
C ILE A 432 -3.13 5.03 -23.08
N SER A 433 -4.39 4.68 -23.40
CA SER A 433 -5.47 5.66 -23.59
C SER A 433 -5.65 6.57 -22.36
N SER A 434 -5.51 6.02 -21.16
CA SER A 434 -5.59 6.79 -19.91
C SER A 434 -4.39 7.74 -19.71
N VAL A 435 -3.22 7.41 -20.26
CA VAL A 435 -2.01 8.25 -20.21
C VAL A 435 -2.14 9.41 -21.20
N LEU A 436 -2.62 9.15 -22.41
CA LEU A 436 -2.81 10.17 -23.47
C LEU A 436 -3.82 11.27 -23.10
N LYS A 437 -4.71 10.98 -22.16
CA LYS A 437 -5.73 11.93 -21.66
C LYS A 437 -5.22 12.84 -20.56
N VAL A 438 -4.02 12.61 -20.02
CA VAL A 438 -3.43 13.49 -19.01
C VAL A 438 -3.04 14.82 -19.65
N GLU A 439 -3.26 15.92 -18.94
CA GLU A 439 -2.91 17.26 -19.41
C GLU A 439 -1.78 17.87 -18.56
N PRO A 440 -0.61 18.19 -19.16
CA PRO A 440 -0.21 17.91 -20.55
C PRO A 440 0.30 16.46 -20.73
N SER A 441 -0.10 15.79 -21.81
CA SER A 441 0.53 14.51 -22.19
C SER A 441 1.93 14.80 -22.73
N ARG A 442 2.95 14.12 -22.19
CA ARG A 442 4.35 14.20 -22.67
C ARG A 442 4.76 13.02 -23.56
N LEU A 443 3.80 12.14 -23.87
CA LEU A 443 4.01 11.03 -24.77
C LEU A 443 4.04 11.53 -26.22
N GLU A 444 5.25 11.58 -26.79
CA GLU A 444 5.49 12.07 -28.16
C GLU A 444 5.63 10.94 -29.17
N GLU A 445 6.08 9.76 -28.73
CA GLU A 445 6.27 8.59 -29.58
C GLU A 445 5.61 7.36 -28.99
N LEU A 446 4.78 6.69 -29.78
CA LEU A 446 4.13 5.44 -29.44
C LEU A 446 4.43 4.41 -30.53
N ASP A 447 5.09 3.32 -30.18
CA ASP A 447 5.33 2.19 -31.08
C ASP A 447 4.76 0.92 -30.45
N LEU A 448 3.67 0.42 -31.05
CA LEU A 448 2.97 -0.80 -30.67
C LEU A 448 3.19 -1.92 -31.69
N SER A 449 4.18 -1.76 -32.58
CA SER A 449 4.50 -2.75 -33.60
C SER A 449 4.76 -4.12 -32.99
N ARG A 450 4.30 -5.17 -33.67
CA ARG A 450 4.52 -6.58 -33.29
C ARG A 450 3.83 -7.00 -31.99
N ASN A 451 2.69 -6.38 -31.67
CA ASN A 451 1.73 -6.86 -30.68
C ASN A 451 0.45 -7.36 -31.39
N GLU A 452 -0.21 -8.38 -30.83
CA GLU A 452 -1.46 -8.94 -31.38
C GLU A 452 -2.69 -8.18 -30.84
N LEU A 453 -2.75 -6.87 -31.11
CA LEU A 453 -3.89 -6.03 -30.69
C LEU A 453 -5.09 -6.25 -31.60
N GLN A 454 -6.27 -6.49 -31.00
CA GLN A 454 -7.51 -6.63 -31.74
C GLN A 454 -8.17 -5.26 -31.94
N ASP A 455 -9.19 -5.22 -32.82
CA ASP A 455 -9.98 -4.00 -33.08
C ASP A 455 -10.51 -3.36 -31.80
N SER A 456 -10.89 -4.18 -30.81
CA SER A 456 -11.41 -3.71 -29.52
C SER A 456 -10.34 -2.94 -28.71
N GLY A 457 -9.08 -3.36 -28.77
CA GLY A 457 -7.94 -2.62 -28.21
C GLY A 457 -7.73 -1.29 -28.94
N ILE A 458 -7.75 -1.30 -30.27
CA ILE A 458 -7.56 -0.08 -31.08
C ILE A 458 -8.67 0.94 -30.84
N GLU A 459 -9.93 0.50 -30.70
CA GLU A 459 -11.05 1.36 -30.33
C GLU A 459 -10.79 2.08 -29.00
N LYS A 460 -10.35 1.37 -27.96
CA LYS A 460 -10.00 1.95 -26.66
C LYS A 460 -8.85 2.95 -26.75
N LEU A 461 -7.80 2.62 -27.51
CA LEU A 461 -6.67 3.50 -27.74
C LEU A 461 -7.09 4.78 -28.46
N SER A 462 -8.00 4.68 -29.44
CA SER A 462 -8.49 5.81 -30.23
C SER A 462 -9.12 6.90 -29.36
N VAL A 463 -9.76 6.54 -28.24
CA VAL A 463 -10.34 7.51 -27.30
C VAL A 463 -9.27 8.40 -26.68
N GLY A 464 -8.08 7.86 -26.40
CA GLY A 464 -6.95 8.62 -25.87
C GLY A 464 -6.27 9.46 -26.94
N LEU A 465 -6.09 8.90 -28.14
CA LEU A 465 -5.50 9.61 -29.28
C LEU A 465 -6.31 10.84 -29.72
N LYS A 466 -7.65 10.76 -29.60
CA LYS A 466 -8.57 11.89 -29.89
C LYS A 466 -8.60 12.95 -28.79
N SER A 467 -7.93 12.72 -27.66
CA SER A 467 -7.90 13.69 -26.56
C SER A 467 -7.19 14.98 -26.98
N PRO A 468 -7.70 16.18 -26.66
CA PRO A 468 -7.00 17.45 -26.93
C PRO A 468 -5.65 17.54 -26.20
N SER A 469 -5.49 16.78 -25.12
CA SER A 469 -4.27 16.70 -24.33
C SER A 469 -3.18 15.85 -24.99
N CYS A 470 -3.51 15.02 -26.00
CA CYS A 470 -2.60 14.13 -26.69
C CYS A 470 -1.54 14.93 -27.50
N LYS A 471 -0.27 14.55 -27.37
CA LYS A 471 0.88 15.21 -28.05
C LYS A 471 1.73 14.23 -28.88
N ILE A 472 1.19 13.06 -29.23
CA ILE A 472 1.90 12.09 -30.07
C ILE A 472 2.25 12.74 -31.41
N GLN A 473 3.53 12.68 -31.75
CA GLN A 473 4.11 13.11 -33.02
C GLN A 473 4.41 11.90 -33.92
N ARG A 474 4.77 10.75 -33.33
CA ARG A 474 5.09 9.52 -34.08
C ARG A 474 4.33 8.33 -33.49
N LEU A 475 3.51 7.68 -34.32
CA LEU A 475 2.75 6.47 -33.99
C LEU A 475 3.17 5.34 -34.95
N ARG A 476 3.53 4.17 -34.43
CA ARG A 476 3.92 2.98 -35.20
C ARG A 476 3.15 1.75 -34.77
#